data_AF-A0A7G4A1M7-F1
#
_entry.id   AF-A0A7G4A1M7-F1
#
_cell.length_a   1.000
_cell.length_b   1.000
_cell.length_c   1.000
_cell.angle_alpha   90.00
_cell.angle_beta   90.00
_cell.angle_gamma   90.00
#
_symmetry.space_group_name_H-M   'P 1'
#
loop_
_entity.id
_entity.type
_entity.pdbx_description
1 polymer ?
#
loop_
_entity_poly.entity_id
_entity_poly.type
_entity_poly.pdbx_seq_one_letter_code
_entity_poly.pdbx_strand_id
1 'polypeptide(L)'
;MNGKLKFFFIMNKSLTTLMSKLNEQLNELNLNLHTVLQKKQRFEQQIQQIEELINQTNSSSLTINPTIEIHKLNIITQEQERKEAITLDLKNYQDIENKLREKIKRVKMELSMLMHYLEREETNQQKSSLDFTLI
;
A
#
# COMPACT_ATOMS: atom_id res chain seq x y z
N MET A 1 -33.74 -2.46 -34.56
CA MET A 1 -32.37 -2.34 -33.99
C MET A 1 -31.61 -3.62 -34.29
N ASN A 2 -30.45 -3.51 -34.97
CA ASN A 2 -29.57 -4.62 -35.30
C ASN A 2 -29.00 -5.28 -34.03
N GLY A 3 -29.05 -6.61 -33.92
CA GLY A 3 -28.63 -7.35 -32.72
C GLY A 3 -27.20 -7.03 -32.27
N LYS A 4 -26.27 -6.82 -33.22
CA LYS A 4 -24.86 -6.45 -32.93
C LYS A 4 -24.71 -5.15 -32.13
N LEU A 5 -25.49 -4.11 -32.45
CA LEU A 5 -25.43 -2.81 -31.75
C LEU A 5 -25.94 -2.91 -30.30
N LYS A 6 -26.94 -3.78 -30.05
CA LYS A 6 -27.48 -4.01 -28.71
C LYS A 6 -26.48 -4.76 -27.82
N PHE A 7 -25.83 -5.80 -28.34
CA PHE A 7 -24.78 -6.54 -27.62
C PHE A 7 -23.58 -5.65 -27.26
N PHE A 8 -23.14 -4.82 -28.21
CA PHE A 8 -22.03 -3.89 -27.99
C PHE A 8 -22.33 -2.85 -26.88
N PHE A 9 -23.51 -2.25 -26.90
CA PHE A 9 -23.92 -1.27 -25.87
C PHE A 9 -24.00 -1.87 -24.46
N ILE A 10 -24.49 -3.12 -24.34
CA ILE A 10 -24.53 -3.85 -23.07
C ILE A 10 -23.10 -4.16 -22.58
N MET A 11 -22.22 -4.55 -23.50
CA MET A 11 -20.82 -4.86 -23.19
C MET A 11 -20.05 -3.63 -22.69
N ASN A 12 -20.19 -2.47 -23.34
CA ASN A 12 -19.56 -1.23 -22.89
C ASN A 12 -20.04 -0.79 -21.50
N LYS A 13 -21.33 -0.94 -21.19
CA LYS A 13 -21.86 -0.67 -19.84
C LYS A 13 -21.30 -1.61 -18.78
N SER A 14 -21.12 -2.88 -19.13
CA SER A 14 -20.50 -3.86 -18.22
C SER A 14 -19.03 -3.52 -17.98
N LEU A 15 -18.32 -3.05 -19.01
CA LEU A 15 -16.89 -2.72 -18.91
C LEU A 15 -16.65 -1.46 -18.09
N THR A 16 -17.45 -0.40 -18.29
CA THR A 16 -17.37 0.82 -17.48
C THR A 16 -17.70 0.55 -16.02
N THR A 17 -18.66 -0.33 -15.75
CA THR A 17 -18.97 -0.79 -14.39
C THR A 17 -17.78 -1.52 -13.75
N LEU A 18 -17.11 -2.39 -14.49
CA LEU A 18 -15.90 -3.08 -14.03
C LEU A 18 -14.77 -2.10 -13.74
N MET A 19 -14.53 -1.13 -14.63
CA MET A 19 -13.53 -0.07 -14.41
C MET A 19 -13.83 0.77 -13.17
N SER A 20 -15.10 1.12 -12.92
CA SER A 20 -15.49 1.83 -11.70
C SER A 20 -15.11 1.02 -10.44
N LYS A 21 -15.44 -0.28 -10.42
CA LYS A 21 -15.11 -1.17 -9.31
C LYS A 21 -13.59 -1.31 -9.11
N LEU A 22 -12.82 -1.43 -10.19
CA LEU A 22 -11.36 -1.50 -10.10
C LEU A 22 -10.75 -0.19 -9.59
N ASN A 23 -11.33 0.96 -9.96
CA ASN A 23 -10.91 2.25 -9.42
C ASN A 23 -11.24 2.40 -7.93
N GLU A 24 -12.42 1.95 -7.50
CA GLU A 24 -12.79 1.89 -6.08
C GLU A 24 -11.80 1.02 -5.29
N GLN A 25 -11.53 -0.18 -5.79
CA GLN A 25 -10.53 -1.08 -5.20
C GLN A 25 -9.13 -0.46 -5.15
N LEU A 26 -8.73 0.25 -6.22
CA LEU A 26 -7.44 0.94 -6.26
C LEU A 26 -7.36 2.04 -5.17
N ASN A 27 -8.44 2.80 -5.00
CA ASN A 27 -8.51 3.85 -3.97
C ASN A 27 -8.43 3.25 -2.56
N GLU A 28 -9.16 2.18 -2.28
CA GLU A 28 -9.09 1.46 -1.00
C GLU A 28 -7.69 0.91 -0.73
N LEU A 29 -7.05 0.31 -1.74
CA LEU A 29 -5.68 -0.21 -1.61
C LEU A 29 -4.67 0.91 -1.33
N ASN A 30 -4.81 2.07 -1.99
CA ASN A 30 -3.95 3.22 -1.75
C ASN A 30 -4.15 3.79 -0.34
N LEU A 31 -5.39 3.87 0.15
CA LEU A 31 -5.68 4.29 1.51
C LEU A 31 -5.03 3.35 2.54
N ASN A 32 -5.21 2.04 2.35
CA ASN A 32 -4.59 1.02 3.19
C ASN A 32 -3.06 1.11 3.17
N LEU A 33 -2.46 1.34 2.00
CA LEU A 33 -1.02 1.53 1.86
C LEU A 33 -0.55 2.75 2.67
N HIS A 34 -1.26 3.88 2.57
CA HIS A 34 -0.96 5.07 3.33
C HIS A 34 -1.01 4.82 4.85
N THR A 35 -2.04 4.14 5.34
CA THR A 35 -2.15 3.75 6.76
C THR A 35 -0.97 2.87 7.21
N VAL A 36 -0.57 1.90 6.39
CA VAL A 36 0.59 1.03 6.67
C VAL A 36 1.88 1.84 6.75
N LEU A 37 2.11 2.77 5.81
CA LEU A 37 3.29 3.64 5.81
C LEU A 37 3.35 4.52 7.07
N GLN A 38 2.23 5.11 7.49
CA GLN A 38 2.17 5.88 8.73
C GLN A 38 2.49 5.03 9.97
N LYS A 39 2.00 3.78 10.01
CA LYS A 39 2.29 2.86 11.12
C LYS A 39 3.77 2.48 11.17
N LYS A 40 4.37 2.17 10.02
CA LYS A 40 5.81 1.91 9.93
C LYS A 40 6.65 3.08 10.45
N GLN A 41 6.35 4.29 10.00
CA GLN A 41 7.05 5.49 10.45
C GLN A 41 6.97 5.68 11.97
N ARG A 42 5.81 5.41 12.57
CA ARG A 42 5.64 5.45 14.03
C ARG A 42 6.49 4.40 14.74
N PHE A 43 6.58 3.19 14.20
CA PHE A 43 7.44 2.15 14.78
C PHE A 43 8.91 2.51 14.68
N GLU A 44 9.37 3.03 13.54
CA GLU A 44 10.74 3.53 13.37
C GLU A 44 11.07 4.63 14.39
N GLN A 45 10.15 5.58 14.60
CA GLN A 45 10.29 6.61 15.63
C GLN A 45 10.36 6.04 17.05
N GLN A 46 9.51 5.05 17.38
CA GLN A 46 9.53 4.41 18.70
C GLN A 46 10.82 3.64 18.94
N ILE A 47 11.33 2.93 17.93
CA ILE A 47 12.61 2.23 18.00
C ILE A 47 13.73 3.23 18.26
N GLN A 48 13.77 4.35 17.53
CA GLN A 48 14.77 5.39 17.75
C GLN A 48 14.70 5.98 19.16
N GLN A 49 13.50 6.27 19.66
CA GLN A 49 13.31 6.77 21.04
C GLN A 49 13.80 5.79 22.09
N ILE A 50 13.59 4.49 21.88
CA ILE A 50 14.11 3.43 22.77
C ILE A 50 15.64 3.41 22.73
N GLU A 51 16.24 3.48 21.54
CA GLU A 51 17.70 3.51 21.39
C GLU A 51 18.31 4.73 22.10
N GLU A 52 17.70 5.91 21.95
CA GLU A 52 18.12 7.12 22.65
C GLU A 52 18.03 6.96 24.17
N LEU A 53 16.94 6.38 24.69
CA LEU A 53 16.75 6.13 26.12
C LEU A 53 17.80 5.16 26.70
N ILE A 54 18.08 4.06 25.98
CA ILE A 54 19.12 3.08 26.37
C ILE A 54 20.48 3.77 26.42
N ASN A 55 20.82 4.56 25.40
CA ASN A 55 22.09 5.27 25.33
C ASN A 55 22.26 6.31 26.46
N GLN A 56 21.19 7.00 26.84
CA GLN A 56 21.20 7.95 27.97
C GLN A 56 21.37 7.24 29.32
N THR A 57 20.73 6.08 29.48
CA THR A 57 20.79 5.28 30.72
C THR A 57 22.19 4.74 30.98
N ASN A 58 22.99 4.52 29.92
CA ASN A 58 24.38 4.08 29.98
C ASN A 58 25.40 5.16 30.40
N SER A 59 24.96 6.37 30.78
CA SER A 59 25.87 7.39 31.29
C SER A 59 26.57 6.94 32.58
N SER A 60 27.90 6.92 32.54
CA SER A 60 28.75 6.39 33.62
C SER A 60 28.85 7.38 34.78
N SER A 61 28.55 6.91 36.00
CA SER A 61 28.89 7.59 37.24
C SER A 61 30.35 7.31 37.59
N LEU A 62 31.08 8.31 38.11
CA LEU A 62 32.45 8.14 38.65
C LEU A 62 32.49 7.19 39.86
N THR A 63 31.35 6.95 40.49
CA THR A 63 31.19 6.06 41.65
C THR A 63 30.18 4.97 41.32
N ILE A 64 30.60 3.71 41.39
CA ILE A 64 29.75 2.55 41.14
C ILE A 64 28.90 2.27 42.37
N ASN A 65 27.58 2.43 42.23
CA ASN A 65 26.61 1.99 43.22
C ASN A 65 25.89 0.75 42.67
N PRO A 66 26.09 -0.45 43.24
CA PRO A 66 25.52 -1.69 42.72
C PRO A 66 24.00 -1.67 42.57
N THR A 67 23.27 -1.03 43.49
CA THR A 67 21.81 -0.93 43.42
C THR A 67 21.36 -0.08 42.24
N ILE A 68 22.07 1.02 41.97
CA ILE A 68 21.79 1.90 40.82
C ILE A 68 22.09 1.16 39.51
N GLU A 69 23.20 0.43 39.44
CA GLU A 69 23.58 -0.33 38.24
C GLU A 69 22.61 -1.47 37.94
N ILE A 70 22.12 -2.20 38.95
CA ILE A 70 21.06 -3.20 38.77
C ILE A 70 19.78 -2.55 38.23
N HIS A 71 19.40 -1.38 38.77
CA HIS A 71 18.22 -0.68 38.30
C HIS A 71 18.34 -0.23 36.83
N LYS A 72 19.50 0.31 36.43
CA LYS A 72 19.79 0.67 35.04
C LYS A 72 19.72 -0.54 34.12
N LEU A 73 20.35 -1.65 34.51
CA LEU A 73 20.32 -2.90 33.74
C LEU A 73 18.90 -3.42 33.54
N ASN A 74 18.05 -3.34 34.57
CA ASN A 74 16.64 -3.74 34.45
C ASN A 74 15.89 -2.86 33.45
N ILE A 75 16.09 -1.53 33.48
CA ILE A 75 15.49 -0.61 32.51
C ILE A 75 15.95 -0.95 31.09
N ILE A 76 17.26 -1.10 30.89
CA ILE A 76 17.83 -1.41 29.57
C ILE A 76 17.27 -2.73 29.03
N THR A 77 17.16 -3.75 29.88
CA THR A 77 16.62 -5.06 29.50
C THR A 77 15.15 -4.93 29.05
N GLN A 78 14.32 -4.24 29.85
CA GLN A 78 12.91 -4.04 29.52
C GLN A 78 12.72 -3.25 28.21
N GLU A 79 13.52 -2.20 28.01
CA GLU A 79 13.47 -1.39 26.80
C GLU A 79 13.97 -2.15 25.56
N GLN A 80 14.98 -3.01 25.73
CA GLN A 80 15.46 -3.89 24.66
C GLN A 80 14.40 -4.91 24.24
N GLU A 81 13.71 -5.55 25.18
CA GLU A 81 12.57 -6.45 24.89
C GLU A 81 11.45 -5.71 24.13
N ARG A 82 11.14 -4.47 24.55
CA ARG A 82 10.16 -3.61 23.87
C ARG A 82 10.58 -3.29 22.44
N LYS A 83 11.86 -2.98 22.22
CA LYS A 83 12.42 -2.72 20.89
C LYS A 83 12.27 -3.93 19.98
N GLU A 84 12.55 -5.13 20.48
CA GLU A 84 12.45 -6.38 19.72
C GLU A 84 11.01 -6.66 19.28
N ALA A 85 10.04 -6.46 20.19
CA ALA A 85 8.62 -6.59 19.87
C ALA A 85 8.20 -5.62 18.75
N ILE A 86 8.56 -4.34 18.86
CA ILE A 86 8.23 -3.33 17.84
C ILE A 86 8.94 -3.62 16.51
N THR A 87 10.17 -4.13 16.55
CA THR A 87 10.92 -4.52 15.35
C THR A 87 10.23 -5.66 14.60
N LEU A 88 9.69 -6.64 15.33
CA LEU A 88 8.90 -7.72 14.73
C LEU A 88 7.63 -7.17 14.05
N ASP A 89 6.93 -6.26 14.71
CA ASP A 89 5.76 -5.59 14.15
C ASP A 89 6.12 -4.76 12.90
N LEU A 90 7.24 -4.05 12.91
CA LEU A 90 7.74 -3.29 11.75
C LEU A 90 7.96 -4.23 10.55
N LYS A 91 8.57 -5.39 10.76
CA LYS A 91 8.77 -6.40 9.71
C LYS A 91 7.43 -6.90 9.16
N ASN A 92 6.46 -7.19 10.01
CA ASN A 92 5.12 -7.59 9.58
C ASN A 92 4.47 -6.51 8.70
N TYR A 93 4.61 -5.24 9.06
CA TYR A 93 4.08 -4.12 8.26
C TYR A 93 4.83 -3.92 6.94
N GLN A 94 6.14 -4.21 6.87
CA GLN A 94 6.88 -4.24 5.60
C GLN A 94 6.33 -5.31 4.64
N ASP A 95 6.01 -6.50 5.14
CA ASP A 95 5.40 -7.55 4.33
C ASP A 95 4.00 -7.17 3.83
N ILE A 96 3.20 -6.52 4.68
CA ILE A 96 1.88 -6.00 4.28
C ILE A 96 2.02 -4.92 3.20
N GLU A 97 2.97 -4.00 3.35
CA GLU A 97 3.26 -2.96 2.36
C GLU A 97 3.57 -3.59 0.99
N ASN A 98 4.48 -4.57 0.95
CA ASN A 98 4.86 -5.26 -0.28
C ASN A 98 3.64 -5.92 -0.95
N LYS A 99 2.80 -6.61 -0.17
CA LYS A 99 1.56 -7.22 -0.69
C LYS A 99 0.59 -6.19 -1.25
N LEU A 100 0.45 -5.03 -0.60
CA LEU A 100 -0.40 -3.93 -1.09
C LEU A 100 0.14 -3.34 -2.38
N ARG A 101 1.45 -3.07 -2.47
CA ARG A 101 2.09 -2.53 -3.68
C ARG A 101 1.91 -3.46 -4.88
N GLU A 102 2.08 -4.77 -4.68
CA GLU A 102 1.85 -5.75 -5.74
C GLU A 102 0.38 -5.80 -6.19
N LYS A 103 -0.57 -5.73 -5.25
CA LYS A 103 -2.00 -5.63 -5.59
C LYS A 103 -2.32 -4.37 -6.38
N ILE A 104 -1.81 -3.21 -5.94
CA ILE A 104 -1.98 -1.92 -6.63
C ILE A 104 -1.43 -2.02 -8.06
N LYS A 105 -0.25 -2.60 -8.23
CA LYS A 105 0.38 -2.79 -9.55
C LYS A 105 -0.50 -3.63 -10.48
N ARG A 106 -1.05 -4.74 -9.99
CA ARG A 106 -1.97 -5.59 -10.76
C ARG A 106 -3.24 -4.86 -11.17
N VAL A 107 -3.91 -4.17 -10.24
CA VAL A 107 -5.14 -3.41 -10.53
C VAL A 107 -4.88 -2.29 -11.55
N LYS A 108 -3.75 -1.58 -11.44
CA LYS A 108 -3.35 -0.56 -12.42
C LYS A 108 -3.13 -1.15 -13.82
N MET A 109 -2.51 -2.33 -13.89
CA MET A 109 -2.32 -3.04 -15.15
C MET A 109 -3.67 -3.46 -15.77
N GLU A 110 -4.58 -4.01 -14.97
CA GLU A 110 -5.93 -4.38 -15.42
C GLU A 110 -6.72 -3.17 -15.94
N LEU A 111 -6.72 -2.06 -15.19
CA LEU A 111 -7.32 -0.81 -15.64
C LEU A 111 -6.73 -0.33 -16.96
N SER A 112 -5.40 -0.36 -17.09
CA SER A 112 -4.73 0.02 -18.34
C SER A 112 -5.14 -0.86 -19.51
N MET A 113 -5.21 -2.19 -19.33
CA MET A 113 -5.69 -3.10 -20.38
C MET A 113 -7.13 -2.80 -20.81
N LEU A 114 -8.01 -2.51 -19.85
CA LEU A 114 -9.40 -2.15 -20.14
C LEU A 114 -9.53 -0.81 -20.89
N MET A 115 -8.72 0.19 -20.51
CA MET A 115 -8.67 1.46 -21.24
C MET A 115 -8.23 1.27 -22.69
N HIS A 116 -7.13 0.55 -22.93
CA HIS A 116 -6.64 0.29 -24.28
C HIS A 116 -7.66 -0.51 -25.12
N TYR A 117 -8.42 -1.42 -24.48
CA TYR A 117 -9.49 -2.14 -25.16
C TYR A 117 -10.60 -1.18 -25.61
N LEU A 118 -11.07 -0.29 -24.73
CA LEU A 118 -12.09 0.71 -25.08
C LEU A 118 -11.64 1.64 -26.21
N GLU A 119 -10.41 2.15 -26.15
CA GLU A 119 -9.85 3.02 -27.17
C GLU A 119 -9.80 2.33 -28.55
N ARG A 120 -9.46 1.03 -28.59
CA ARG A 120 -9.50 0.24 -29.82
C ARG A 120 -10.92 0.06 -30.36
N GLU A 121 -11.89 -0.22 -29.49
CA GLU A 121 -13.28 -0.36 -29.92
C GLU A 121 -13.84 0.97 -30.46
N GLU A 122 -13.56 2.10 -29.81
CA GLU A 122 -13.98 3.43 -30.29
C GLU A 122 -13.36 3.79 -31.64
N THR A 123 -12.06 3.54 -31.83
CA THR A 123 -11.37 3.82 -33.09
C THR A 123 -11.82 2.93 -34.23
N ASN A 124 -12.11 1.64 -33.96
CA ASN A 124 -12.68 0.73 -34.95
C ASN A 124 -14.09 1.14 -35.36
N GLN A 125 -14.88 1.70 -34.44
CA GLN A 125 -16.20 2.22 -34.75
C GLN A 125 -16.18 3.46 -35.63
N GLN A 126 -15.32 4.43 -35.32
CA GLN A 126 -15.17 5.64 -36.15
C GLN A 126 -14.82 5.29 -37.59
N LYS A 127 -13.88 4.35 -37.81
CA LYS A 127 -13.51 3.87 -39.14
C LYS A 127 -14.69 3.21 -39.87
N SER A 128 -15.41 2.30 -39.18
CA SER A 128 -16.57 1.64 -39.78
C SER A 128 -17.71 2.62 -40.13
N SER A 129 -17.91 3.68 -39.35
CA SER A 129 -18.93 4.70 -39.66
C SER A 129 -18.56 5.59 -40.85
N LEU A 130 -17.27 5.88 -41.04
CA LEU A 130 -16.77 6.66 -42.18
C LEU A 130 -16.93 5.89 -43.51
N ASP A 131 -16.68 4.58 -43.52
CA ASP A 131 -16.88 3.74 -44.72
C ASP A 131 -18.35 3.67 -45.17
N PHE A 132 -19.31 3.77 -44.24
CA PHE A 132 -20.75 3.80 -44.57
C PHE A 132 -21.25 5.16 -45.07
N THR A 133 -20.48 6.24 -44.90
CA THR A 133 -20.90 7.59 -45.31
C THR A 133 -20.32 7.99 -46.68
N LEU A 134 -19.41 7.16 -47.23
CA LEU A 134 -18.72 7.36 -48.51
C LEU A 134 -19.31 6.51 -49.67
N ILE A 135 -20.46 5.87 -49.46
CA ILE A 135 -21.25 5.14 -50.47
C ILE A 135 -22.60 5.86 -50.63
#